data_AF-A0A7K9RE77-F1
#
_entry.id   AF-A0A7K9RE77-F1
#
_cell.length_a   1.000
_cell.length_b   1.000
_cell.length_c   1.000
_cell.angle_alpha   90.00
_cell.angle_beta   90.00
_cell.angle_gamma   90.00
#
_symmetry.space_group_name_H-M   'P 1'
#
loop_
_entity.id
_entity.type
_entity.pdbx_description
1 polymer ?
#
loop_
_entity_poly.entity_id
_entity_poly.type
_entity_poly.pdbx_seq_one_letter_code
_entity_poly.pdbx_strand_id
1 'polypeptide(L)' 'RVRLAGMKISRPPVSIGHYKMVKHKSDKGNEENPHRFDLLVRTQRSWTQDGMNSLTYALLAKELRPLYTNLTVDI' A
#
# COMPACT_ATOMS: atom_id res chain seq x y z
N ARG A 1 1.71 -4.20 10.78
CA ARG A 1 2.08 -5.53 10.24
C ARG A 1 3.58 -5.77 10.28
N VAL A 2 4.41 -5.03 9.54
CA VAL A 2 5.90 -5.21 9.54
C VAL A 2 6.50 -5.30 10.96
N ARG A 3 6.27 -4.27 11.80
CA ARG A 3 6.74 -4.28 13.19
C ARG A 3 6.06 -5.33 14.08
N LEU A 4 4.78 -5.64 13.81
CA LEU A 4 4.02 -6.65 14.57
C LEU A 4 4.58 -8.06 14.32
N ALA A 5 5.10 -8.31 13.13
CA ALA A 5 5.81 -9.53 12.79
C ALA A 5 7.30 -9.52 13.21
N GLY A 6 7.74 -8.56 14.05
CA GLY A 6 9.12 -8.49 14.55
C GLY A 6 10.16 -7.98 13.54
N MET A 7 9.75 -7.53 12.35
CA MET A 7 10.67 -7.07 11.31
C MET A 7 11.10 -5.61 11.51
N LYS A 8 12.31 -5.29 11.05
CA LYS A 8 12.88 -3.93 11.06
C LYS A 8 12.72 -3.26 9.70
N ILE A 9 12.51 -1.94 9.70
CA ILE A 9 12.44 -1.14 8.48
C ILE A 9 13.86 -0.71 8.10
N SER A 10 14.33 -1.13 6.94
CA SER A 10 15.59 -0.65 6.35
C SER A 10 15.32 0.53 5.44
N ARG A 11 16.21 1.52 5.43
CA ARG A 11 16.14 2.72 4.57
C ARG A 11 17.52 3.04 4.02
N PRO A 12 17.63 3.44 2.74
CA PRO A 12 18.88 3.98 2.21
C PRO A 12 19.21 5.32 2.91
N PRO A 13 20.48 5.75 2.90
CA PRO A 13 20.88 7.06 3.38
C PRO A 13 20.10 8.18 2.68
N VAL A 14 19.80 9.25 3.42
CA VAL A 14 19.03 10.39 2.90
C VAL A 14 19.71 10.98 1.67
N SER A 15 21.05 11.01 1.61
CA SER A 15 21.82 11.50 0.48
C SER A 15 21.46 10.86 -0.87
N ILE A 16 21.04 9.58 -0.88
CA ILE A 16 20.71 8.84 -2.11
C ILE A 16 19.23 8.43 -2.20
N GLY A 17 18.48 8.53 -1.11
CA GLY A 17 17.08 8.08 -1.02
C GLY A 17 16.04 9.08 -1.55
N HIS A 18 16.45 10.07 -2.34
CA HIS A 18 15.56 11.11 -2.85
C HIS A 18 14.69 10.59 -4.00
N TYR A 19 13.41 10.99 -4.01
CA TYR A 19 12.48 10.71 -5.10
C TYR A 19 11.67 11.95 -5.45
N LYS A 20 11.16 12.02 -6.68
CA LYS A 20 10.34 13.13 -7.17
C LYS A 20 8.95 12.63 -7.51
N MET A 21 7.95 13.16 -6.82
CA MET A 21 6.54 12.91 -7.11
C MET A 21 6.18 13.52 -8.47
N VAL A 22 5.49 12.75 -9.33
CA VAL A 22 4.89 13.28 -10.57
C VAL A 22 3.71 14.17 -10.17
N LYS A 23 3.66 15.39 -10.71
CA LYS A 23 2.63 16.37 -10.36
C LYS A 23 1.23 15.82 -10.68
N HIS A 24 0.34 15.86 -9.69
CA HIS A 24 -1.08 15.54 -9.80
C HIS A 24 -1.90 16.53 -8.96
N LYS A 25 -3.22 16.57 -9.16
CA LYS A 25 -4.11 17.33 -8.26
C LYS A 25 -4.05 16.69 -6.87
N SER A 26 -4.34 17.43 -5.80
CA SER A 26 -4.42 16.83 -4.48
C SER A 26 -5.44 15.68 -4.50
N ASP A 27 -4.99 14.47 -4.19
CA ASP A 27 -5.89 13.33 -4.07
C ASP A 27 -6.81 13.55 -2.86
N LYS A 28 -8.09 13.17 -3.01
CA LYS A 28 -9.02 13.11 -1.88
C LYS A 28 -8.53 12.01 -0.92
N GLY A 29 -8.34 12.31 0.35
CA GLY A 29 -7.87 11.35 1.36
C GLY A 29 -6.41 11.47 1.78
N ASN A 30 -5.65 12.43 1.21
CA ASN A 30 -4.29 12.75 1.62
C ASN A 30 -4.22 13.87 2.68
N GLU A 31 -5.35 14.25 3.28
CA GLU A 31 -5.38 15.17 4.41
C GLU A 31 -4.69 14.55 5.64
N GLU A 32 -4.27 15.40 6.59
CA GLU A 32 -3.77 14.90 7.88
C GLU A 32 -4.84 14.01 8.53
N ASN A 33 -4.47 12.80 8.94
CA ASN A 33 -5.40 11.82 9.47
C ASN A 33 -5.52 11.93 10.99
N PRO A 34 -6.60 12.53 11.55
CA PRO A 34 -6.77 12.68 12.99
C PRO A 34 -6.97 11.34 13.72
N HIS A 35 -7.38 10.28 13.01
CA HIS A 35 -7.69 8.96 13.56
C HIS A 35 -6.53 7.96 13.48
N ARG A 36 -5.30 8.45 13.28
CA ARG A 36 -4.12 7.60 13.08
C ARG A 36 -3.93 6.57 14.20
N PHE A 37 -4.11 6.96 15.46
CA PHE A 37 -3.92 6.04 16.60
C PHE A 37 -4.98 4.92 16.62
N ASP A 38 -6.23 5.23 16.30
CA ASP A 38 -7.31 4.24 16.20
C ASP A 38 -7.01 3.19 15.12
N LEU A 39 -6.49 3.64 13.98
CA LEU A 39 -6.09 2.75 12.88
C LEU A 39 -4.93 1.82 13.28
N LEU A 40 -3.99 2.29 14.10
CA LEU A 40 -2.91 1.45 14.61
C LEU A 40 -3.43 0.36 15.55
N VAL A 41 -4.36 0.69 16.45
CA VAL A 41 -5.00 -0.28 17.36
C VAL A 41 -5.82 -1.31 16.58
N ARG A 42 -6.63 -0.87 15.61
CA ARG A 42 -7.39 -1.77 14.72
C ARG A 42 -6.48 -2.72 13.97
N THR A 43 -5.39 -2.20 13.40
CA THR A 43 -4.40 -3.01 12.68
C THR A 43 -3.82 -4.10 13.58
N GLN A 44 -3.54 -3.82 14.86
CA GLN A 44 -3.03 -4.84 15.78
C GLN A 44 -3.99 -6.01 15.97
N ARG A 45 -5.32 -5.77 15.87
CA ARG A 45 -6.36 -6.79 16.04
C ARG A 45 -6.65 -7.56 14.76
N SER A 46 -6.72 -6.90 13.61
CA SER A 46 -7.25 -7.49 12.38
C SER A 46 -6.19 -7.97 11.38
N TRP A 47 -4.91 -7.64 11.57
CA TRP A 47 -3.92 -7.81 10.49
C TRP A 47 -3.66 -9.26 10.04
N THR A 48 -4.06 -10.25 10.82
CA THR A 48 -3.97 -11.67 10.48
C THR A 48 -5.24 -12.21 9.80
N GLN A 49 -6.36 -11.50 9.90
CA GLN A 49 -7.66 -11.92 9.36
C GLN A 49 -8.00 -11.21 8.05
N ASP A 50 -7.61 -9.96 7.92
CA ASP A 50 -7.84 -9.13 6.74
C ASP A 50 -6.53 -8.97 5.97
N GLY A 51 -6.40 -9.55 4.77
CA GLY A 51 -5.17 -9.55 3.98
C GLY A 51 -5.22 -10.48 2.78
N MET A 52 -4.09 -11.08 2.40
CA MET A 52 -4.03 -12.04 1.27
C MET A 52 -4.99 -13.23 1.45
N ASN A 53 -5.27 -13.61 2.68
CA ASN A 53 -6.20 -14.69 3.04
C ASN A 53 -7.68 -14.34 2.87
N SER A 54 -8.02 -13.05 2.78
CA SER A 54 -9.39 -12.56 2.60
C SER A 54 -9.58 -11.77 1.31
N LEU A 55 -8.56 -11.73 0.45
CA LEU A 55 -8.59 -10.96 -0.79
C LEU A 55 -9.52 -11.62 -1.81
N THR A 56 -10.58 -10.91 -2.19
CA THR A 56 -11.51 -11.28 -3.27
C THR A 56 -11.36 -10.29 -4.41
N TYR A 57 -11.14 -10.77 -5.63
CA TYR A 57 -11.11 -9.94 -6.83
C TYR A 57 -11.43 -10.78 -8.06
N ALA A 58 -11.84 -10.14 -9.16
CA ALA A 58 -12.02 -10.77 -10.46
C ALA A 58 -11.03 -10.18 -11.49
N LEU A 59 -10.33 -11.03 -12.24
CA LEU A 59 -9.48 -10.57 -13.34
C LEU A 59 -10.35 -10.30 -14.58
N LEU A 60 -10.43 -9.04 -15.00
CA LEU A 60 -11.23 -8.62 -16.16
C LEU A 60 -10.41 -8.67 -17.45
N ALA A 61 -9.14 -8.25 -17.40
CA ALA A 61 -8.26 -8.26 -18.56
C ALA A 61 -6.79 -8.42 -18.16
N LYS A 62 -6.01 -9.06 -19.04
CA LYS A 62 -4.56 -9.20 -18.93
C LYS A 62 -3.91 -8.87 -20.26
N GLU A 63 -3.07 -7.83 -20.28
CA GLU A 63 -2.39 -7.38 -21.48
C GLU A 63 -0.87 -7.34 -21.27
N LEU A 64 -0.15 -8.09 -22.09
CA LEU A 64 1.31 -8.06 -22.14
C LEU A 64 1.75 -6.91 -23.05
N ARG A 65 2.41 -5.90 -22.48
CA ARG A 65 3.02 -4.79 -23.23
C ARG A 65 4.55 -4.94 -23.18
N PRO A 66 5.30 -4.34 -24.12
CA PRO A 66 6.76 -4.51 -24.17
C PRO A 66 7.50 -4.11 -22.89
N LEU A 67 6.94 -3.17 -22.10
CA LEU A 67 7.59 -2.61 -20.90
C LEU A 67 6.89 -2.96 -19.59
N TYR A 68 5.67 -3.51 -19.64
CA TYR A 68 4.87 -3.82 -18.45
C TYR A 68 3.72 -4.79 -18.77
N THR A 69 3.11 -5.36 -17.74
CA THR A 69 1.86 -6.12 -17.86
C THR A 69 0.74 -5.32 -17.23
N ASN A 70 -0.33 -5.07 -17.98
CA ASN A 70 -1.54 -4.45 -17.45
C ASN A 70 -2.50 -5.54 -16.97
N LEU A 71 -2.94 -5.44 -15.71
CA LEU A 71 -3.99 -6.27 -15.13
C LEU A 71 -5.15 -5.36 -14.75
N THR A 72 -6.28 -5.51 -15.42
CA THR A 72 -7.53 -4.85 -15.05
C THR A 72 -8.30 -5.80 -14.14
N VAL A 73 -8.63 -5.35 -12.93
CA VAL A 73 -9.29 -6.16 -11.91
C VAL A 73 -10.49 -5.45 -11.32
N ASP A 74 -11.51 -6.21 -10.94
CA ASP A 74 -12.62 -5.78 -10.07
C ASP A 74 -12.29 -6.21 -8.64
N ILE A 75 -12.36 -5.28 -7.67
CA ILE A 75 -11.88 -5.44 -6.28
C ILE A 75 -12.99 -5.23 -5.25
#